data_AF-A0A7J4EY17-F1
#
_entry.id   AF-A0A7J4EY17-F1
#
_cell.length_a   1.000
_cell.length_b   1.000
_cell.length_c   1.000
_cell.angle_alpha   90.00
_cell.angle_beta   90.00
_cell.angle_gamma   90.00
#
_symmetry.space_group_name_H-M   'P 1'
#
loop_
_entity.id
_entity.type
_entity.pdbx_description
1 polymer ?
#
loop_
_entity_poly.entity_id
_entity_poly.type
_entity_poly.pdbx_seq_one_letter_code
_entity_poly.pdbx_strand_id
1 'polypeptide(L)'
;MKFGWIYVTGDSWDERKEIVKDALESSIPAVFVPTEDIKRVRELGNIKVVSKDLDADVVVIEKGGDLDILRKAKELGKETAVYIPIEGKEDEEYAVEVSKYPYVDYIIVEGKDWTVIPLENLIAALGDSNVKIVSVIDSVEEGKTAYEILEKGVEGTLLRSKDTNEIKRFSKLIEKINAERLKLDYATVKKVEPVGSGDRVCIDTCSIMEEGEGMLVGSYSRGLFLVHGETVKNLLKLQQIHQHLL
;
A
#
# COMPACT_ATOMS: atom_id res chain seq x y z
N MET A 1 8.95 -1.67 -1.60
CA MET A 1 7.50 -1.94 -1.64
C MET A 1 6.81 -0.59 -1.74
N LYS A 2 5.90 -0.43 -2.71
CA LYS A 2 5.13 0.79 -2.89
C LYS A 2 3.95 0.81 -1.90
N PHE A 3 3.47 1.97 -1.47
CA PHE A 3 2.35 2.05 -0.52
C PHE A 3 1.40 3.19 -0.86
N GLY A 4 0.12 3.07 -0.49
CA GLY A 4 -0.84 4.15 -0.67
C GLY A 4 -1.51 4.55 0.65
N TRP A 5 -1.72 5.85 0.83
CA TRP A 5 -2.47 6.44 1.95
C TRP A 5 -3.72 7.13 1.42
N ILE A 6 -4.70 7.36 2.28
CA ILE A 6 -5.90 8.14 1.94
C ILE A 6 -5.85 9.51 2.62
N TYR A 7 -6.01 10.58 1.85
CA TYR A 7 -6.24 11.92 2.36
C TYR A 7 -7.73 12.08 2.67
N VAL A 8 -8.05 12.14 3.96
CA VAL A 8 -9.42 12.26 4.44
C VAL A 8 -9.88 13.71 4.34
N THR A 9 -10.42 14.08 3.18
CA THR A 9 -10.98 15.41 2.90
C THR A 9 -12.50 15.36 3.08
N GLY A 10 -13.04 16.20 3.96
CA GLY A 10 -14.48 16.26 4.23
C GLY A 10 -14.81 17.38 5.21
N ASP A 11 -15.95 18.02 5.04
CA ASP A 11 -16.30 19.23 5.81
C ASP A 11 -16.84 18.89 7.20
N SER A 12 -17.40 17.68 7.35
CA SER A 12 -17.94 17.16 8.60
C SER A 12 -17.24 15.89 9.03
N TRP A 13 -17.34 15.58 10.32
CA TRP A 13 -16.86 14.29 10.84
C TRP A 13 -17.59 13.11 10.19
N ASP A 14 -18.88 13.22 9.89
CA ASP A 14 -19.64 12.12 9.30
C ASP A 14 -19.12 11.77 7.89
N GLU A 15 -18.80 12.78 7.06
CA GLU A 15 -18.14 12.54 5.76
C GLU A 15 -16.76 11.88 5.94
N ARG A 16 -15.93 12.44 6.82
CA ARG A 16 -14.56 11.95 7.05
C ARG A 16 -14.55 10.54 7.63
N LYS A 17 -15.51 10.21 8.48
CA LYS A 17 -15.70 8.90 9.08
C LYS A 17 -15.97 7.82 8.03
N GLU A 18 -16.81 8.12 7.02
CA GLU A 18 -17.07 7.14 5.95
C GLU A 18 -15.82 6.88 5.11
N ILE A 19 -15.02 7.91 4.80
CA ILE A 19 -13.73 7.73 4.09
C ILE A 19 -12.76 6.86 4.91
N VAL A 20 -12.69 7.05 6.23
CA VAL A 20 -11.84 6.24 7.11
C VAL A 20 -12.30 4.78 7.16
N LYS A 21 -13.62 4.53 7.17
CA LYS A 21 -14.16 3.18 7.07
C LYS A 21 -13.82 2.53 5.74
N ASP A 22 -13.99 3.24 4.62
CA ASP A 22 -13.63 2.73 3.30
C ASP A 22 -12.14 2.36 3.22
N ALA A 23 -11.28 3.17 3.85
CA ALA A 23 -9.85 2.88 3.96
C ALA A 23 -9.57 1.61 4.78
N LEU A 24 -10.23 1.44 5.94
CA LEU A 24 -10.14 0.25 6.77
C LEU A 24 -10.62 -1.01 6.03
N GLU A 25 -11.77 -0.95 5.38
CA GLU A 25 -12.36 -2.07 4.61
C GLU A 25 -11.49 -2.44 3.40
N SER A 26 -10.81 -1.46 2.81
CA SER A 26 -9.91 -1.64 1.67
C SER A 26 -8.48 -1.98 2.09
N SER A 27 -8.23 -2.25 3.38
CA SER A 27 -6.90 -2.58 3.92
C SER A 27 -5.82 -1.53 3.59
N ILE A 28 -6.20 -0.26 3.54
CA ILE A 28 -5.27 0.85 3.35
C ILE A 28 -4.40 0.97 4.62
N PRO A 29 -3.06 1.11 4.48
CA PRO A 29 -2.15 1.12 5.62
C PRO A 29 -2.21 2.39 6.48
N ALA A 30 -2.59 3.55 5.93
CA ALA A 30 -2.67 4.80 6.69
C ALA A 30 -3.68 5.82 6.12
N VAL A 31 -4.15 6.71 6.99
CA VAL A 31 -5.02 7.85 6.66
C VAL A 31 -4.40 9.16 7.14
N PHE A 32 -4.43 10.19 6.28
CA PHE A 32 -4.10 11.57 6.67
C PHE A 32 -5.38 12.32 7.05
N VAL A 33 -5.49 12.67 8.32
CA VAL A 33 -6.68 13.27 8.94
C VAL A 33 -6.37 14.61 9.62
N PRO A 34 -7.37 15.49 9.80
CA PRO A 34 -7.27 16.65 10.68
C PRO A 34 -6.93 16.26 12.13
N THR A 35 -6.23 17.14 12.84
CA THR A 35 -5.75 16.91 14.22
C THR A 35 -6.88 16.55 15.19
N GLU A 36 -8.05 17.18 15.03
CA GLU A 36 -9.22 16.97 15.87
C GLU A 36 -9.80 15.54 15.78
N ASP A 37 -9.50 14.82 14.71
CA ASP A 37 -10.09 13.51 14.42
C ASP A 37 -9.20 12.33 14.84
N ILE A 38 -7.95 12.57 15.24
CA ILE A 38 -6.96 11.52 15.59
C ILE A 38 -7.57 10.51 16.58
N LYS A 39 -8.19 11.00 17.66
CA LYS A 39 -8.79 10.14 18.69
C LYS A 39 -9.97 9.33 18.14
N ARG A 40 -10.84 9.98 17.36
CA ARG A 40 -12.03 9.35 16.79
C ARG A 40 -11.66 8.27 15.77
N VAL A 41 -10.63 8.50 14.97
CA VAL A 41 -10.11 7.51 14.00
C VAL A 41 -9.59 6.27 14.72
N ARG A 42 -8.85 6.45 15.83
CA ARG A 42 -8.37 5.33 16.66
C ARG A 42 -9.50 4.52 17.31
N GLU A 43 -10.67 5.12 17.54
CA GLU A 43 -11.86 4.41 18.04
C GLU A 43 -12.54 3.56 16.94
N LEU A 44 -12.36 3.90 15.66
CA LEU A 44 -12.97 3.17 14.53
C LEU A 44 -12.23 1.86 14.22
N GLY A 45 -10.92 1.82 14.42
CA GLY A 45 -10.12 0.65 14.12
C GLY A 45 -8.62 0.89 14.17
N ASN A 46 -7.85 -0.17 13.95
CA ASN A 46 -6.39 -0.11 13.91
C ASN A 46 -5.92 0.31 12.52
N ILE A 47 -5.67 1.61 12.34
CA ILE A 47 -5.10 2.19 11.12
C ILE A 47 -4.07 3.25 11.49
N LYS A 48 -2.96 3.32 10.76
CA LYS A 48 -1.91 4.32 11.01
C LYS A 48 -2.46 5.71 10.72
N VAL A 49 -2.26 6.64 11.64
CA VAL A 49 -2.72 8.02 11.54
C VAL A 49 -1.57 8.94 11.15
N VAL A 50 -1.74 9.64 10.04
CA VAL A 50 -0.89 10.73 9.58
C VAL A 50 -1.60 12.04 9.93
N SER A 51 -0.93 12.98 10.61
CA SER A 51 -1.53 14.28 10.94
C SER A 51 -0.49 15.33 11.32
N LYS A 52 -0.93 16.58 11.51
CA LYS A 52 -0.07 17.73 11.87
C LYS A 52 0.16 17.88 13.38
N ASP A 53 -0.15 16.84 14.14
CA ASP A 53 -0.07 16.83 15.59
C ASP A 53 0.90 15.76 16.07
N LEU A 54 1.56 16.03 17.19
CA LEU A 54 2.46 15.06 17.78
C LEU A 54 1.74 13.77 18.15
N ASP A 55 0.44 13.74 18.47
CA ASP A 55 -0.30 12.53 18.81
C ASP A 55 -0.47 11.53 17.65
N ALA A 56 -0.13 11.90 16.42
CA ALA A 56 -0.16 11.03 15.24
C ALA A 56 0.98 10.00 15.24
N ASP A 57 0.87 8.99 14.35
CA ASP A 57 1.92 7.98 14.14
C ASP A 57 2.96 8.48 13.11
N VAL A 58 2.50 9.28 12.14
CA VAL A 58 3.33 10.08 11.24
C VAL A 58 3.01 11.55 11.45
N VAL A 59 3.98 12.33 11.92
CA VAL A 59 3.83 13.76 12.18
C VAL A 59 4.23 14.55 10.94
N VAL A 60 3.34 15.41 10.46
CA VAL A 60 3.51 16.22 9.26
C VAL A 60 3.65 17.68 9.62
N ILE A 61 4.62 18.37 9.03
CA ILE A 61 4.64 19.84 9.00
C ILE A 61 4.44 20.34 7.56
N GLU A 62 3.94 21.56 7.41
CA GLU A 62 3.87 22.24 6.12
C GLU A 62 5.24 22.80 5.70
N LYS A 63 5.39 23.13 4.41
CA LYS A 63 6.52 23.88 3.89
C LYS A 63 6.78 25.14 4.74
N GLY A 64 8.01 25.29 5.22
CA GLY A 64 8.41 26.42 6.07
C GLY A 64 7.96 26.29 7.54
N GLY A 65 7.38 25.16 7.93
CA GLY A 65 7.06 24.85 9.31
C GLY A 65 8.30 24.65 10.19
N ASP A 66 8.07 24.58 11.50
CA ASP A 66 9.14 24.40 12.48
C ASP A 66 9.68 22.95 12.46
N LEU A 67 10.90 22.78 11.94
CA LEU A 67 11.59 21.48 11.88
C LEU A 67 11.87 20.88 13.26
N ASP A 68 11.89 21.68 14.34
CA ASP A 68 12.03 21.15 15.69
C ASP A 68 10.84 20.27 16.10
N ILE A 69 9.66 20.44 15.50
CA ILE A 69 8.51 19.56 15.71
C ILE A 69 8.83 18.16 15.20
N LEU A 70 9.44 18.03 14.01
CA LEU A 70 9.82 16.73 13.45
C LEU A 70 10.92 16.08 14.27
N ARG A 71 11.92 16.85 14.72
CA ARG A 71 12.96 16.34 15.61
C ARG A 71 12.36 15.74 16.89
N LYS A 72 11.45 16.45 17.56
CA LYS A 72 10.75 15.96 18.76
C LYS A 72 9.89 14.74 18.45
N ALA A 73 9.17 14.73 17.33
CA ALA A 73 8.39 13.57 16.91
C ALA A 73 9.28 12.33 16.75
N LYS A 74 10.46 12.50 16.14
CA LYS A 74 11.44 11.42 15.96
C LYS A 74 12.01 10.89 17.27
N GLU A 75 12.29 11.77 18.24
CA GLU A 75 12.70 11.40 19.60
C GLU A 75 11.62 10.59 20.34
N LEU A 76 10.34 10.83 20.04
CA LEU A 76 9.20 10.06 20.53
C LEU A 76 8.98 8.74 19.76
N GLY A 77 9.87 8.39 18.82
CA GLY A 77 9.79 7.17 18.01
C GLY A 77 8.76 7.23 16.88
N LYS A 78 8.31 8.43 16.49
CA LYS A 78 7.30 8.63 15.44
C LYS A 78 7.97 8.78 14.07
N GLU A 79 7.21 8.46 13.04
CA GLU A 79 7.60 8.80 11.67
C GLU A 79 7.28 10.27 11.38
N THR A 80 7.94 10.83 10.38
CA THR A 80 7.95 12.28 10.14
C THR A 80 7.85 12.62 8.66
N ALA A 81 7.09 13.67 8.33
CA ALA A 81 6.93 14.11 6.96
C ALA A 81 6.93 15.63 6.84
N VAL A 82 7.32 16.12 5.66
CA VAL A 82 7.12 17.51 5.24
C VAL A 82 6.14 17.52 4.06
N TYR A 83 5.07 18.31 4.17
CA TYR A 83 4.11 18.55 3.09
C TYR A 83 4.51 19.79 2.28
N ILE A 84 4.69 19.62 0.98
CA ILE A 84 5.24 20.66 0.10
C ILE A 84 4.37 20.76 -1.16
N PRO A 85 3.51 21.78 -1.26
CA PRO A 85 2.91 22.16 -2.53
C PRO A 85 4.01 22.60 -3.50
N ILE A 86 4.04 22.02 -4.69
CA ILE A 86 5.02 22.32 -5.73
C ILE A 86 4.38 23.29 -6.73
N GLU A 87 4.80 24.54 -6.68
CA GLU A 87 4.38 25.62 -7.57
C GLU A 87 5.51 26.07 -8.51
N GLY A 88 6.76 25.79 -8.15
CA GLY A 88 7.94 26.06 -8.97
C GLY A 88 9.21 25.41 -8.45
N LYS A 89 10.33 25.76 -9.08
CA LYS A 89 11.63 25.15 -8.83
C LYS A 89 12.17 25.38 -7.41
N GLU A 90 11.80 26.49 -6.77
CA GLU A 90 12.18 26.77 -5.39
C GLU A 90 11.57 25.76 -4.40
N ASP A 91 10.40 25.19 -4.72
CA ASP A 91 9.77 24.16 -3.91
C ASP A 91 10.51 22.82 -4.05
N GLU A 92 10.97 22.50 -5.26
CA GLU A 92 11.79 21.30 -5.51
C GLU A 92 13.13 21.39 -4.77
N GLU A 93 13.78 22.55 -4.81
CA GLU A 93 15.03 22.80 -4.10
C GLU A 93 14.85 22.71 -2.58
N TYR A 94 13.73 23.25 -2.06
CA TYR A 94 13.37 23.12 -0.66
C TYR A 94 13.14 21.66 -0.25
N ALA A 95 12.42 20.87 -1.06
CA ALA A 95 12.20 19.45 -0.82
C ALA A 95 13.54 18.69 -0.71
N VAL A 96 14.48 18.97 -1.61
CA VAL A 96 15.83 18.39 -1.57
C VAL A 96 16.61 18.84 -0.34
N GLU A 97 16.49 20.10 0.08
CA GLU A 97 17.14 20.59 1.29
C GLU A 97 16.62 19.88 2.55
N VAL A 98 15.30 19.83 2.73
CA VAL A 98 14.71 19.22 3.92
C VAL A 98 14.92 17.71 3.98
N SER A 99 15.05 17.04 2.83
CA SER A 99 15.35 15.60 2.76
C SER A 99 16.67 15.21 3.44
N LYS A 100 17.59 16.16 3.59
CA LYS A 100 18.93 15.89 4.17
C LYS A 100 18.89 15.74 5.69
N TYR A 101 17.81 16.17 6.34
CA TYR A 101 17.68 16.04 7.78
C TYR A 101 17.38 14.59 8.17
N PRO A 102 18.09 14.01 9.17
CA PRO A 102 17.94 12.59 9.54
C PRO A 102 16.60 12.26 10.22
N TYR A 103 15.83 13.29 10.56
CA TYR A 103 14.50 13.20 11.18
C TYR A 103 13.39 13.54 10.18
N VAL A 104 13.63 13.37 8.88
CA VAL A 104 12.62 13.45 7.82
C VAL A 104 12.54 12.08 7.15
N ASP A 105 11.41 11.40 7.27
CA ASP A 105 11.20 10.07 6.68
C ASP A 105 10.48 10.15 5.33
N TYR A 106 9.59 11.13 5.19
CA TYR A 106 8.73 11.30 4.02
C TYR A 106 8.73 12.74 3.52
N ILE A 107 8.66 12.91 2.21
CA ILE A 107 8.30 14.18 1.57
C ILE A 107 6.99 13.98 0.83
N ILE A 108 5.95 14.67 1.28
CA ILE A 108 4.64 14.66 0.65
C ILE A 108 4.58 15.84 -0.33
N VAL A 109 4.34 15.57 -1.61
CA VAL A 109 4.31 16.59 -2.65
C VAL A 109 2.94 16.70 -3.29
N GLU A 110 2.43 17.92 -3.45
CA GLU A 110 1.19 18.22 -4.15
C GLU A 110 1.48 19.13 -5.35
N GLY A 111 1.26 18.64 -6.57
CA GLY A 111 1.42 19.45 -7.78
C GLY A 111 0.12 20.18 -8.13
N LYS A 112 0.17 21.48 -8.47
CA LYS A 112 -1.02 22.25 -8.88
C LYS A 112 -1.61 21.88 -10.24
N ASP A 113 -0.77 21.49 -11.21
CA ASP A 113 -1.17 21.30 -12.62
C ASP A 113 -0.90 19.87 -13.14
N TRP A 114 -0.72 18.90 -12.22
CA TRP A 114 -0.22 17.54 -12.48
C TRP A 114 0.71 17.46 -13.70
N THR A 115 1.87 18.11 -13.58
CA THR A 115 2.95 17.95 -14.54
C THR A 115 3.88 16.86 -14.04
N VAL A 116 4.26 15.93 -14.91
CA VAL A 116 5.16 14.81 -14.58
C VAL A 116 6.58 15.31 -14.23
N ILE A 117 6.96 16.49 -14.76
CA ILE A 117 8.33 17.02 -14.73
C ILE A 117 8.85 17.32 -13.31
N PRO A 118 8.12 18.05 -12.43
CA PRO A 118 8.61 18.29 -11.07
C PRO A 118 8.82 17.00 -10.28
N LEU A 119 7.97 15.99 -10.50
CA LEU A 119 8.08 14.71 -9.83
C LEU A 119 9.28 13.89 -10.34
N GLU A 120 9.55 13.92 -11.65
CA GLU A 120 10.77 13.36 -12.25
C GLU A 120 12.03 13.96 -11.63
N ASN A 121 12.10 15.29 -11.51
CA ASN A 121 13.24 15.98 -10.93
C ASN A 121 13.49 15.55 -9.48
N LEU A 122 12.42 15.45 -8.68
CA LEU A 122 12.51 15.02 -7.29
C LEU A 122 12.93 13.57 -7.15
N ILE A 123 12.36 12.66 -7.96
CA ILE A 123 12.77 11.24 -7.99
C ILE A 123 14.25 11.13 -8.37
N ALA A 124 14.71 11.91 -9.34
CA ALA A 124 16.12 11.92 -9.74
C ALA A 124 17.03 12.47 -8.64
N ALA A 125 16.63 13.55 -7.96
CA ALA A 125 17.42 14.20 -6.91
C ALA A 125 17.47 13.40 -5.60
N LEU A 126 16.38 12.69 -5.26
CA LEU A 126 16.21 11.98 -3.99
C LEU A 126 16.41 10.47 -4.11
N GLY A 127 16.69 9.94 -5.30
CA GLY A 127 16.72 8.50 -5.57
C GLY A 127 17.76 7.70 -4.76
N ASP A 128 18.80 8.35 -4.23
CA ASP A 128 19.79 7.74 -3.34
C ASP A 128 19.61 8.13 -1.86
N SER A 129 18.57 8.90 -1.54
CA SER A 129 18.25 9.30 -0.17
C SER A 129 17.42 8.23 0.54
N ASN A 130 17.43 8.23 1.88
CA ASN A 130 16.57 7.35 2.68
C ASN A 130 15.14 7.90 2.81
N VAL A 131 14.85 9.06 2.21
CA VAL A 131 13.56 9.74 2.31
C VAL A 131 12.64 9.22 1.21
N LYS A 132 11.40 8.90 1.60
CA LYS A 132 10.39 8.37 0.69
C LYS A 132 9.55 9.50 0.11
N ILE A 133 9.33 9.49 -1.19
CA ILE A 133 8.45 10.47 -1.85
C ILE A 133 7.00 9.96 -1.79
N VAL A 134 6.08 10.82 -1.38
CA VAL A 134 4.63 10.57 -1.35
C VAL A 134 3.93 11.60 -2.22
N SER A 135 3.41 11.21 -3.39
CA SER A 135 2.68 12.14 -4.25
C SER A 135 1.20 12.22 -3.84
N VAL A 136 0.68 13.42 -3.62
CA VAL A 136 -0.77 13.65 -3.56
C VAL A 136 -1.35 13.42 -4.94
N ILE A 137 -2.47 12.69 -5.01
CA ILE A 137 -3.17 12.33 -6.24
C ILE A 137 -4.68 12.46 -6.05
N ASP A 138 -5.39 12.79 -7.12
CA ASP A 138 -6.86 12.93 -7.12
C ASP A 138 -7.59 11.74 -7.77
N SER A 139 -6.85 10.84 -8.44
CA SER A 139 -7.40 9.61 -9.03
C SER A 139 -6.41 8.45 -9.08
N VAL A 140 -6.91 7.24 -9.27
CA VAL A 140 -6.10 6.02 -9.41
C VAL A 140 -5.20 6.09 -10.65
N GLU A 141 -5.65 6.74 -11.72
CA GLU A 141 -4.89 6.98 -12.94
C GLU A 141 -3.63 7.82 -12.67
N GLU A 142 -3.73 8.84 -11.81
CA GLU A 142 -2.56 9.63 -11.40
C GLU A 142 -1.63 8.83 -10.52
N GLY A 143 -2.18 8.04 -9.60
CA GLY A 143 -1.40 7.12 -8.78
C GLY A 143 -0.58 6.17 -9.65
N LYS A 144 -1.19 5.55 -10.65
CA LYS A 144 -0.49 4.66 -11.58
C LYS A 144 0.66 5.37 -12.28
N THR A 145 0.41 6.57 -12.78
CA THR A 145 1.44 7.38 -13.43
C THR A 145 2.58 7.68 -12.46
N ALA A 146 2.28 8.16 -11.26
CA ALA A 146 3.28 8.50 -10.24
C ALA A 146 4.17 7.30 -9.85
N TYR A 147 3.62 6.09 -9.81
CA TYR A 147 4.38 4.86 -9.55
C TYR A 147 5.28 4.40 -10.70
N GLU A 148 5.05 4.87 -11.93
CA GLU A 148 5.77 4.42 -13.14
C GLU A 148 6.84 5.42 -13.61
N ILE A 149 6.86 6.65 -13.10
CA ILE A 149 7.78 7.72 -13.51
C ILE A 149 9.26 7.29 -13.44
N LEU A 150 10.04 7.53 -14.50
CA LEU A 150 11.45 7.13 -14.62
C LEU A 150 11.71 5.63 -14.34
N GLU A 151 10.72 4.76 -14.54
CA GLU A 151 10.75 3.32 -14.21
C GLU A 151 11.00 3.00 -12.72
N LYS A 152 11.13 4.04 -11.88
CA LYS A 152 11.30 3.93 -10.43
C LYS A 152 10.01 4.30 -9.70
N GLY A 153 9.42 5.43 -10.08
CA GLY A 153 8.26 6.07 -9.47
C GLY A 153 8.46 6.50 -8.02
N VAL A 154 7.46 7.15 -7.45
CA VAL A 154 7.42 7.51 -6.02
C VAL A 154 7.22 6.30 -5.12
N GLU A 155 7.70 6.31 -3.89
CA GLU A 155 7.52 5.19 -2.95
C GLU A 155 6.07 5.05 -2.49
N GLY A 156 5.34 6.17 -2.41
CA GLY A 156 3.92 6.12 -2.10
C GLY A 156 3.09 7.21 -2.73
N THR A 157 1.78 7.05 -2.65
CA THR A 157 0.81 8.07 -3.07
C THR A 157 -0.23 8.31 -2.00
N LEU A 158 -0.73 9.53 -1.93
CA LEU A 158 -1.76 9.97 -1.00
C LEU A 158 -3.01 10.34 -1.80
N LEU A 159 -3.98 9.43 -1.86
CA LEU A 159 -5.20 9.62 -2.65
C LEU A 159 -6.20 10.51 -1.92
N ARG A 160 -6.57 11.62 -2.55
CA ARG A 160 -7.67 12.49 -2.15
C ARG A 160 -8.92 12.11 -2.92
N SER A 161 -9.76 11.27 -2.33
CA SER A 161 -11.05 10.90 -2.92
C SER A 161 -12.10 10.64 -1.84
N LYS A 162 -13.34 11.05 -2.12
CA LYS A 162 -14.53 10.72 -1.32
C LYS A 162 -15.31 9.53 -1.90
N ASP A 163 -14.88 8.98 -3.04
CA ASP A 163 -15.56 7.87 -3.71
C ASP A 163 -15.02 6.52 -3.22
N THR A 164 -15.88 5.75 -2.55
CA THR A 164 -15.60 4.38 -2.10
C THR A 164 -15.07 3.48 -3.22
N ASN A 165 -15.60 3.59 -4.44
CA ASN A 165 -15.14 2.78 -5.57
C ASN A 165 -13.71 3.13 -5.96
N GLU A 166 -13.36 4.41 -5.93
CA GLU A 166 -12.01 4.89 -6.22
C GLU A 166 -11.01 4.39 -5.17
N ILE A 167 -11.37 4.43 -3.88
CA ILE A 167 -10.54 3.88 -2.79
C ILE A 167 -10.32 2.37 -2.97
N LYS A 168 -11.36 1.61 -3.37
CA LYS A 168 -11.23 0.17 -3.66
C LYS A 168 -10.34 -0.10 -4.86
N ARG A 169 -10.48 0.69 -5.94
CA ARG A 169 -9.62 0.60 -7.13
C ARG A 169 -8.16 0.93 -6.77
N PHE A 170 -7.95 1.90 -5.89
CA PHE A 170 -6.64 2.30 -5.41
C PHE A 170 -5.95 1.19 -4.61
N SER A 171 -6.67 0.55 -3.69
CA SER A 171 -6.15 -0.62 -2.96
C SER A 171 -5.70 -1.73 -3.90
N LYS A 172 -6.52 -2.09 -4.90
CA LYS A 172 -6.18 -3.09 -5.92
C LYS A 172 -4.96 -2.69 -6.76
N LEU A 173 -4.77 -1.41 -7.05
CA LEU A 173 -3.59 -0.92 -7.75
C LEU A 173 -2.32 -1.19 -6.92
N ILE A 174 -2.33 -0.85 -5.63
CA ILE A 174 -1.19 -1.04 -4.73
C ILE A 174 -0.87 -2.53 -4.57
N GLU A 175 -1.88 -3.37 -4.39
CA GLU A 175 -1.74 -4.83 -4.34
C GLU A 175 -1.06 -5.35 -5.61
N LYS A 176 -1.56 -4.95 -6.79
CA LYS A 176 -1.01 -5.37 -8.09
C LYS A 176 0.44 -4.93 -8.28
N ILE A 177 0.80 -3.71 -7.86
CA ILE A 177 2.17 -3.19 -7.97
C ILE A 177 3.13 -3.98 -7.08
N ASN A 178 2.68 -4.40 -5.89
CA ASN A 178 3.50 -5.13 -4.94
C ASN A 178 3.44 -6.66 -5.09
N ALA A 179 2.55 -7.17 -5.95
CA ALA A 179 2.42 -8.60 -6.20
C ALA A 179 3.76 -9.18 -6.65
N GLU A 180 4.39 -9.96 -5.77
CA GLU A 180 5.63 -10.66 -6.09
C GLU A 180 5.38 -11.70 -7.17
N ARG A 181 6.16 -11.63 -8.24
CA ARG A 181 6.16 -12.67 -9.28
C ARG A 181 7.11 -13.78 -8.87
N LEU A 182 6.57 -14.79 -8.20
CA LEU A 182 7.29 -16.03 -7.97
C LEU A 182 7.36 -16.83 -9.26
N LYS A 183 8.58 -17.15 -9.71
CA LYS A 183 8.76 -18.12 -10.79
C LYS A 183 8.46 -19.51 -10.26
N LEU A 184 7.47 -20.16 -10.85
CA LEU A 184 7.21 -21.57 -10.59
C LEU A 184 8.23 -22.41 -11.37
N ASP A 185 8.63 -23.51 -10.76
CA ASP A 185 9.47 -24.52 -11.41
C ASP A 185 8.79 -25.89 -11.30
N TYR A 186 9.13 -26.80 -12.21
CA TYR A 186 8.55 -28.12 -12.25
C TYR A 186 9.30 -29.07 -11.32
N ALA A 187 8.56 -29.80 -10.50
CA ALA A 187 9.08 -30.89 -9.68
C ALA A 187 8.52 -32.23 -10.17
N THR A 188 9.35 -33.27 -10.14
CA THR A 188 8.90 -34.64 -10.42
C THR A 188 8.50 -35.35 -9.12
N VAL A 189 7.26 -35.83 -9.06
CA VAL A 189 6.80 -36.71 -7.97
C VAL A 189 7.57 -38.03 -8.05
N LYS A 190 8.46 -38.28 -7.09
CA LYS A 190 9.26 -39.52 -7.03
C LYS A 190 8.53 -40.70 -6.39
N LYS A 191 7.67 -40.42 -5.41
CA LYS A 191 6.98 -41.42 -4.60
C LYS A 191 5.74 -40.80 -3.95
N VAL A 192 4.67 -41.58 -3.83
CA VAL A 192 3.45 -41.23 -3.08
C VAL A 192 3.21 -42.32 -2.05
N GLU A 193 3.03 -41.96 -0.78
CA GLU A 193 2.80 -42.90 0.32
C GLU A 193 1.64 -42.45 1.22
N PRO A 194 0.83 -43.38 1.74
CA PRO A 194 -0.18 -43.05 2.75
C PRO A 194 0.49 -42.63 4.07
N VAL A 195 0.07 -41.49 4.64
CA VAL A 195 0.62 -40.95 5.90
C VAL A 195 -0.29 -41.18 7.13
N GLY A 196 -1.41 -41.88 6.96
CA GLY A 196 -2.39 -42.16 8.02
C GLY A 196 -3.48 -41.09 8.16
N SER A 197 -4.11 -41.05 9.33
CA SER A 197 -5.18 -40.10 9.64
C SER A 197 -4.62 -38.74 10.04
N GLY A 198 -5.26 -37.66 9.60
CA GLY A 198 -4.96 -36.29 10.00
C GLY A 198 -6.21 -35.44 9.99
N ASP A 199 -6.14 -34.25 10.60
CA ASP A 199 -7.23 -33.29 10.57
C ASP A 199 -7.45 -32.77 9.15
N ARG A 200 -8.72 -32.65 8.75
CA ARG A 200 -9.11 -32.17 7.42
C ARG A 200 -9.75 -30.80 7.57
N VAL A 201 -9.29 -29.86 6.74
CA VAL A 201 -9.88 -28.53 6.60
C VAL A 201 -10.23 -28.34 5.13
N CYS A 202 -11.48 -27.96 4.86
CA CYS A 202 -11.93 -27.59 3.53
C CYS A 202 -11.75 -26.08 3.35
N ILE A 203 -11.11 -25.69 2.25
CA ILE A 203 -11.01 -24.30 1.82
C ILE A 203 -11.83 -24.22 0.54
N ASP A 204 -12.95 -23.50 0.58
CA ASP A 204 -13.79 -23.28 -0.60
C ASP A 204 -13.36 -21.98 -1.28
N THR A 205 -12.84 -22.09 -2.49
CA THR A 205 -12.32 -20.97 -3.27
C THR A 205 -13.12 -20.74 -4.56
N CYS A 206 -14.22 -21.47 -4.76
CA CYS A 206 -14.92 -21.52 -6.05
C CYS A 206 -15.49 -20.16 -6.50
N SER A 207 -15.77 -19.26 -5.56
CA SER A 207 -16.31 -17.93 -5.83
C SER A 207 -15.26 -16.82 -5.86
N ILE A 208 -14.01 -17.13 -5.53
CA ILE A 208 -12.94 -16.13 -5.34
C ILE A 208 -11.74 -16.35 -6.27
N MET A 209 -11.61 -17.52 -6.90
CA MET A 209 -10.50 -17.85 -7.81
C MET A 209 -10.96 -17.94 -9.27
N GLU A 210 -10.13 -17.38 -10.16
CA GLU A 210 -10.28 -17.46 -11.62
C GLU A 210 -9.54 -18.68 -12.21
N GLU A 211 -9.70 -18.89 -13.53
CA GLU A 211 -8.98 -19.96 -14.24
C GLU A 211 -7.46 -19.74 -14.18
N GLY A 212 -6.74 -20.74 -13.70
CA GLY A 212 -5.29 -20.68 -13.53
C GLY A 212 -4.84 -20.27 -12.13
N GLU A 213 -5.77 -19.83 -11.28
CA GLU A 213 -5.48 -19.49 -9.89
C GLU A 213 -5.49 -20.72 -8.97
N GLY A 214 -4.86 -20.58 -7.82
CA GLY A 214 -4.65 -21.66 -6.86
C GLY A 214 -3.96 -21.19 -5.60
N MET A 215 -3.60 -22.13 -4.75
CA MET A 215 -2.92 -21.88 -3.48
C MET A 215 -1.55 -22.52 -3.48
N LEU A 216 -0.58 -21.85 -2.87
CA LEU A 216 0.71 -22.46 -2.52
C LEU A 216 0.52 -23.29 -1.25
N VAL A 217 0.56 -24.62 -1.38
CA VAL A 217 0.30 -25.58 -0.29
C VAL A 217 1.55 -26.43 -0.04
N GLY A 218 1.90 -26.63 1.22
CA GLY A 218 2.98 -27.53 1.60
C GLY A 218 3.11 -27.64 3.11
N SER A 219 3.73 -28.72 3.57
CA SER A 219 3.94 -28.96 5.00
C SER A 219 5.09 -28.14 5.60
N TYR A 220 5.91 -27.49 4.77
CA TYR A 220 7.05 -26.69 5.19
C TYR A 220 7.07 -25.36 4.44
N SER A 221 7.44 -24.27 5.12
CA SER A 221 7.55 -22.93 4.51
C SER A 221 8.66 -22.81 3.46
N ARG A 222 9.58 -23.79 3.40
CA ARG A 222 10.73 -23.80 2.47
C ARG A 222 10.42 -24.40 1.10
N GLY A 223 9.22 -24.94 0.89
CA GLY A 223 8.81 -25.54 -0.38
C GLY A 223 7.31 -25.75 -0.43
N LEU A 224 6.65 -25.07 -1.36
CA LEU A 224 5.22 -25.11 -1.56
C LEU A 224 4.92 -25.55 -3.00
N PHE A 225 3.80 -26.22 -3.20
CA PHE A 225 3.28 -26.60 -4.51
C PHE A 225 2.07 -25.72 -4.83
N LEU A 226 2.00 -25.20 -6.05
CA LEU A 226 0.77 -24.57 -6.52
C LEU A 226 -0.30 -25.63 -6.77
N VAL A 227 -1.38 -25.59 -6.00
CA VAL A 227 -2.57 -26.42 -6.18
C VAL A 227 -3.68 -25.53 -6.74
N HIS A 228 -4.11 -25.79 -7.97
CA HIS A 228 -5.18 -25.02 -8.61
C HIS A 228 -6.52 -25.22 -7.90
N GLY A 229 -7.35 -24.18 -7.88
CA GLY A 229 -8.69 -24.17 -7.27
C GLY A 229 -9.75 -24.95 -8.06
N GLU A 230 -9.37 -26.04 -8.75
CA GLU A 230 -10.22 -26.80 -9.68
C GLU A 230 -10.81 -25.96 -10.83
N THR A 231 -10.27 -24.77 -11.10
CA THR A 231 -10.73 -23.87 -12.16
C THR A 231 -10.12 -24.17 -13.53
N VAL A 232 -9.10 -25.02 -13.59
CA VAL A 232 -8.37 -25.35 -14.82
C VAL A 232 -8.73 -26.75 -15.31
N LYS A 233 -8.91 -26.90 -16.62
CA LYS A 233 -9.15 -28.20 -17.24
C LYS A 233 -7.93 -29.11 -17.04
N ASN A 234 -8.12 -30.24 -16.37
CA ASN A 234 -7.07 -31.24 -16.18
C ASN A 234 -6.49 -31.70 -17.52
N LEU A 235 -5.26 -31.27 -17.82
CA LEU A 235 -4.49 -31.71 -18.99
C LEU A 235 -3.81 -33.07 -18.76
N LEU A 236 -3.65 -33.48 -17.50
CA LEU A 236 -3.21 -34.81 -17.11
C LEU A 236 -4.44 -35.59 -16.62
N LYS A 237 -4.90 -36.56 -17.41
CA LYS A 237 -5.74 -37.67 -16.93
C LYS A 237 -4.90 -38.52 -15.96
N LEU A 238 -4.70 -38.04 -14.73
CA LEU A 238 -4.47 -38.96 -13.61
C LEU A 238 -5.80 -39.67 -13.42
N GLN A 239 -5.83 -40.95 -13.80
CA GLN A 239 -7.01 -41.81 -13.74
C GLN A 239 -7.68 -41.72 -12.37
N GLN A 240 -8.98 -41.41 -12.41
CA GLN A 240 -10.01 -41.66 -11.40
C GLN A 240 -9.50 -42.27 -10.08
N ILE A 241 -9.47 -41.46 -9.02
CA ILE A 241 -9.76 -41.96 -7.67
C ILE A 241 -11.26 -41.73 -7.46
N HIS A 242 -12.07 -42.61 -8.04
CA HIS A 242 -13.40 -42.88 -7.50
C HIS A 242 -13.17 -43.67 -6.21
N GLN A 243 -13.32 -43.03 -5.05
CA GLN A 243 -13.68 -43.74 -3.83
C GLN A 243 -14.94 -43.12 -3.24
N HIS A 244 -15.90 -44.01 -3.04
CA HIS A 244 -17.28 -43.80 -2.63
C HIS A 244 -17.48 -42.73 -1.55
N LEU A 245 -18.35 -41.78 -1.87
CA LEU A 245 -19.21 -41.12 -0.89
C LEU A 245 -20.11 -42.18 -0.27
N LEU A 246 -19.86 -42.46 1.01
CA LEU A 246 -20.90 -42.67 2.02
C LEU A 246 -20.96 -41.38 2.85
#